data_AF-A0A7X3MSA8-F1
#
_entry.id   AF-A0A7X3MSA8-F1
#
_cell.length_a   1.000
_cell.length_b   1.000
_cell.length_c   1.000
_cell.angle_alpha   90.00
_cell.angle_beta   90.00
_cell.angle_gamma   90.00
#
_symmetry.space_group_name_H-M   'P 1'
#
loop_
_entity.id
_entity.type
_entity.pdbx_description
1 polymer ?
#
loop_
_entity_poly.entity_id
_entity_poly.type
_entity_poly.pdbx_seq_one_letter_code
_entity_poly.pdbx_strand_id
1 'polypeptide(L)'
;MPVFKRELAFVADRPLENAGDWWHLVLDTDAPGLYVEHTWVHASSHMDGETAQGAQRFGINDFLTLAEGQAAQPMLMRALKEMFRDAAPASE
;
A
#
# COMPACT_ATOMS: atom_id res chain seq x y z
N MET A 1 17.53 7.12 -4.94
CA MET A 1 17.12 5.75 -4.56
C MET A 1 15.78 5.50 -5.24
N PRO A 2 15.72 4.73 -6.34
CA PRO A 2 14.51 4.58 -7.12
C PRO A 2 13.53 3.65 -6.39
N VAL A 3 12.77 4.22 -5.45
CA VAL A 3 11.61 3.54 -4.87
C VAL A 3 10.48 3.61 -5.89
N PHE A 4 10.04 2.46 -6.39
CA PHE A 4 8.81 2.41 -7.18
C PHE A 4 7.63 2.34 -6.23
N LYS A 5 6.78 3.38 -6.24
CA LYS A 5 5.60 3.49 -5.36
C LYS A 5 4.34 3.58 -6.22
N ARG A 6 3.40 2.67 -6.00
CA ARG A 6 2.11 2.63 -6.72
C ARG A 6 0.94 2.61 -5.75
N GLU A 7 0.01 3.54 -5.91
CA GLU A 7 -1.20 3.61 -5.08
C GLU A 7 -2.15 2.43 -5.37
N LEU A 8 -2.74 1.89 -4.30
CA LEU A 8 -3.76 0.85 -4.30
C LEU A 8 -5.08 1.47 -3.83
N ALA A 9 -6.16 1.31 -4.60
CA ALA A 9 -7.48 1.75 -4.19
C ALA A 9 -8.05 0.76 -3.16
N PHE A 10 -7.68 0.95 -1.90
CA PHE A 10 -8.18 0.21 -0.75
C PHE A 10 -8.63 1.21 0.32
N VAL A 11 -9.84 1.01 0.83
CA VAL A 11 -10.37 1.81 1.94
C VAL A 11 -10.59 0.84 3.08
N ALA A 12 -9.83 1.00 4.17
CA ALA A 12 -10.03 0.19 5.35
C ALA A 12 -11.36 0.56 6.05
N ASP A 13 -11.91 -0.37 6.83
CA ASP A 13 -13.23 -0.30 7.48
C ASP A 13 -13.37 0.78 8.59
N ARG A 14 -12.47 1.77 8.62
CA ARG A 14 -12.52 2.92 9.54
C ARG A 14 -12.62 4.26 8.80
N PRO A 15 -13.70 4.51 8.05
CA PRO A 15 -13.87 5.74 7.28
C PRO A 15 -14.21 6.98 8.14
N LEU A 16 -14.64 6.81 9.40
CA LEU A 16 -15.26 7.90 10.17
C LEU A 16 -14.27 8.87 10.84
N GLU A 17 -13.00 8.49 11.00
CA GLU A 17 -11.95 9.30 11.68
C GLU A 17 -10.79 9.66 10.73
N ASN A 18 -10.92 9.30 9.45
CA ASN A 18 -9.83 9.38 8.47
C ASN A 18 -9.88 10.72 7.71
N ALA A 19 -8.87 11.57 7.94
CA ALA A 19 -8.59 12.72 7.08
C ALA A 19 -7.90 12.29 5.78
N GLY A 20 -7.31 11.09 5.76
CA GLY A 20 -6.84 10.40 4.56
C GLY A 20 -6.20 9.05 4.89
N ASP A 21 -6.47 8.06 4.05
CA ASP A 21 -5.97 6.69 4.15
C ASP A 21 -5.42 6.29 2.77
N TRP A 22 -4.13 5.93 2.71
CA TRP A 22 -3.46 5.55 1.48
C TRP A 22 -2.71 4.25 1.61
N TRP A 23 -2.86 3.41 0.60
CA TRP A 23 -2.17 2.13 0.48
C TRP A 23 -1.26 2.17 -0.73
N HIS A 24 -0.01 1.78 -0.55
CA HIS A 24 1.00 1.86 -1.60
C HIS A 24 1.75 0.54 -1.72
N LEU A 25 1.86 0.01 -2.93
CA LEU A 25 2.84 -1.02 -3.25
C LEU A 25 4.21 -0.35 -3.44
N VAL A 26 5.20 -0.80 -2.67
CA VAL A 26 6.54 -0.23 -2.64
C VAL A 26 7.57 -1.31 -3.00
N LEU A 27 8.35 -1.06 -4.05
CA LEU A 27 9.57 -1.80 -4.37
C LEU A 27 10.77 -1.00 -3.90
N ASP A 28 11.47 -1.52 -2.90
CA ASP A 28 12.72 -0.96 -2.40
C ASP A 28 13.89 -1.67 -3.08
N THR A 29 14.70 -0.90 -3.82
CA THR A 29 15.88 -1.38 -4.53
C THR A 29 17.13 -1.43 -3.66
N ASP A 30 17.14 -0.73 -2.53
CA ASP A 30 18.28 -0.62 -1.61
C ASP A 30 18.18 -1.65 -0.48
N ALA A 31 16.97 -1.96 -0.03
CA ALA A 31 16.64 -3.14 0.75
C ALA A 31 15.76 -4.05 -0.11
N PRO A 32 16.33 -4.98 -0.92
CA PRO A 32 15.62 -5.70 -1.97
C PRO A 32 14.37 -6.39 -1.41
N GLY A 33 13.23 -5.76 -1.65
CA GLY A 33 12.02 -6.06 -0.92
C GLY A 33 10.82 -5.40 -1.54
N LEU A 34 9.73 -6.16 -1.62
CA LEU A 34 8.44 -5.69 -2.08
C LEU A 34 7.47 -5.75 -0.90
N TYR A 35 6.87 -4.62 -0.56
CA TYR A 35 5.96 -4.51 0.57
C TYR A 35 4.82 -3.54 0.27
N VAL A 36 3.75 -3.61 1.06
CA VAL A 36 2.67 -2.62 1.04
C VAL A 36 2.87 -1.66 2.20
N GLU A 37 2.89 -0.36 1.92
CA GLU A 37 2.92 0.70 2.90
C GLU A 37 1.52 1.29 3.07
N HIS A 38 1.00 1.22 4.28
CA HIS A 38 -0.20 1.91 4.71
C HIS A 38 0.20 3.23 5.36
N THR A 39 -0.37 4.33 4.91
CA THR A 39 -0.18 5.64 5.52
C THR A 39 -1.54 6.22 5.84
N TRP A 40 -1.71 6.72 7.06
CA TRP A 40 -2.97 7.31 7.49
C TRP A 40 -2.75 8.63 8.21
N VAL A 41 -3.77 9.48 8.14
CA VAL A 41 -3.90 10.69 8.94
C VAL A 41 -5.29 10.64 9.58
N HIS A 42 -5.31 10.49 10.90
CA HIS A 42 -6.53 10.56 11.68
C HIS A 42 -6.68 11.94 12.31
N ALA A 43 -7.86 12.53 12.18
CA ALA A 43 -8.22 13.68 12.99
C ALA A 43 -8.55 13.15 14.39
N SER A 44 -7.79 13.54 15.41
CA SER A 44 -8.15 13.16 16.78
C SER A 44 -9.46 13.84 17.17
N SER A 45 -10.37 13.09 17.80
CA SER A 45 -11.62 13.62 18.34
C SER A 45 -11.42 14.38 19.66
N HIS A 46 -10.20 14.40 20.20
CA HIS A 46 -9.86 15.14 21.41
C HIS A 46 -9.56 16.61 21.11
N MET A 47 -9.98 17.49 22.01
CA MET A 47 -10.10 18.95 21.83
C MET A 47 -8.81 19.72 21.51
N ASP A 48 -7.65 19.07 21.40
CA ASP A 48 -6.36 19.72 21.11
C ASP A 48 -5.98 19.75 19.62
N GLY A 49 -6.79 19.17 18.73
CA GLY A 49 -6.61 19.33 17.28
C GLY A 49 -5.35 18.69 16.71
N GLU A 50 -4.68 17.80 17.45
CA GLU A 50 -3.53 17.08 16.95
C GLU A 50 -3.95 16.01 15.94
N THR A 51 -3.42 16.09 14.72
CA THR A 51 -3.56 15.04 13.71
C THR A 51 -2.63 13.89 14.05
N ALA A 52 -3.19 12.68 14.27
CA ALA A 52 -2.40 11.47 14.44
C ALA A 52 -2.06 10.90 13.05
N GLN A 53 -0.83 11.11 12.60
CA GLN A 53 -0.31 10.50 11.37
C GLN A 53 0.53 9.27 11.68
N GLY A 54 0.43 8.24 10.84
CA GLY A 54 1.19 7.01 11.00
C GLY A 54 1.47 6.33 9.67
N ALA A 55 2.47 5.45 9.68
CA ALA A 55 2.78 4.59 8.57
C ALA A 55 3.10 3.17 9.07
N GLN A 56 2.58 2.17 8.38
CA GLN A 56 2.81 0.76 8.67
C GLN A 56 3.21 0.03 7.39
N ARG A 57 4.13 -0.93 7.52
CA ARG A 57 4.57 -1.80 6.43
C ARG A 57 4.00 -3.19 6.60
N PHE A 58 3.49 -3.74 5.51
CA PHE A 58 2.93 -5.07 5.42
C PHE A 58 3.70 -5.89 4.39
N GLY A 59 4.01 -7.14 4.71
CA GLY A 59 4.45 -8.10 3.70
C GLY A 59 3.35 -8.35 2.68
N ILE A 60 3.71 -8.72 1.45
CA ILE A 60 2.73 -9.02 0.39
C ILE A 60 1.77 -10.13 0.81
N ASN A 61 2.27 -11.17 1.46
CA ASN A 61 1.43 -12.28 1.94
C ASN A 61 0.46 -11.83 3.03
N ASP A 62 0.94 -11.05 4.01
CA ASP A 62 0.10 -10.54 5.10
C ASP A 62 -0.99 -9.61 4.56
N PHE A 63 -0.64 -8.76 3.58
CA PHE A 63 -1.61 -7.89 2.93
C PHE A 63 -2.62 -8.68 2.08
N LEU A 64 -2.21 -9.74 1.39
CA LEU A 64 -3.14 -10.59 0.62
C LEU A 64 -4.16 -11.29 1.53
N THR A 65 -3.75 -11.72 2.73
CA THR A 65 -4.66 -12.25 3.75
C THR A 65 -5.59 -11.15 4.27
N LEU A 66 -5.07 -9.95 4.54
CA LEU A 66 -5.89 -8.81 4.99
C LEU A 66 -6.92 -8.37 3.95
N ALA A 67 -6.53 -8.37 2.67
CA ALA A 67 -7.35 -7.92 1.55
C ALA A 67 -8.22 -9.04 0.95
N GLU A 68 -8.29 -10.21 1.59
CA GLU A 68 -9.06 -11.35 1.07
C GLU A 68 -10.54 -10.97 0.89
N GLY A 69 -11.06 -11.19 -0.33
CA GLY A 69 -12.43 -10.81 -0.69
C GLY A 69 -12.64 -9.30 -0.92
N GLN A 70 -11.60 -8.48 -0.81
CA GLN A 70 -11.63 -7.04 -1.09
C GLN A 70 -11.13 -6.73 -2.49
N ALA A 71 -11.56 -5.60 -3.08
CA ALA A 71 -11.10 -5.15 -4.40
C ALA A 71 -9.58 -4.90 -4.47
N ALA A 72 -8.92 -4.69 -3.33
CA ALA A 72 -7.48 -4.49 -3.23
C ALA A 72 -6.66 -5.73 -3.62
N GLN A 73 -7.17 -6.95 -3.39
CA GLN A 73 -6.48 -8.19 -3.75
C GLN A 73 -6.27 -8.33 -5.27
N PRO A 74 -7.31 -8.25 -6.14
CA PRO A 74 -7.11 -8.31 -7.58
C PRO A 74 -6.33 -7.11 -8.13
N MET A 75 -6.42 -5.92 -7.51
CA MET A 75 -5.61 -4.76 -7.89
C MET A 75 -4.12 -4.97 -7.63
N LEU A 76 -3.77 -5.47 -6.44
CA LEU A 76 -2.40 -5.82 -6.11
C LEU A 76 -1.88 -6.89 -7.09
N MET A 77 -2.65 -7.95 -7.34
CA MET A 77 -2.25 -8.99 -8.30
C MET A 77 -2.02 -8.44 -9.71
N ARG A 78 -2.82 -7.47 -10.14
CA ARG A 78 -2.61 -6.79 -11.43
C ARG A 78 -1.34 -5.94 -11.43
N ALA A 79 -1.11 -5.15 -10.38
CA ALA A 79 0.08 -4.33 -10.24
C ALA A 79 1.37 -5.18 -10.24
N LEU A 80 1.36 -6.29 -9.50
CA LEU A 80 2.46 -7.27 -9.50
C LEU A 80 2.70 -7.83 -10.91
N LYS A 81 1.65 -8.29 -11.60
CA LYS A 81 1.77 -8.82 -12.98
C LYS A 81 2.33 -7.79 -13.95
N GLU A 82 1.93 -6.53 -13.85
CA GLU A 82 2.44 -5.44 -14.69
C GLU A 82 3.93 -5.19 -14.39
N MET A 83 4.32 -5.10 -13.12
CA MET A 83 5.72 -4.90 -12.71
C MET A 83 6.64 -6.04 -13.19
N PHE A 84 6.20 -7.29 -13.12
CA PHE A 84 6.98 -8.43 -13.56
C PHE A 84 6.90 -8.72 -15.06
N ARG A 85 5.93 -8.14 -15.78
CA ARG A 85 5.83 -8.27 -17.24
C ARG A 85 6.91 -7.47 -17.96
N ASP A 86 7.25 -6.28 -17.44
CA ASP A 86 8.33 -5.45 -17.99
C ASP A 86 9.73 -5.99 -17.66
N ALA A 87 9.83 -7.00 -16.79
CA ALA A 87 11.07 -7.68 -16.45
C ALA A 87 11.39 -8.90 -17.34
N ALA A 88 10.53 -9.23 -18.31
CA ALA A 88 10.87 -10.22 -19.32
C ALA A 88 12.00 -9.64 -20.19
N PRO A 89 13.20 -10.25 -20.25
CA PRO A 89 14.21 -9.81 -21.19
C PRO A 89 13.60 -9.91 -22.58
N ALA A 90 13.65 -8.83 -23.35
CA ALA A 90 13.55 -8.94 -24.79
C ALA A 90 14.71 -9.85 -25.20
N SER A 91 14.41 -11.12 -25.44
CA SER A 91 15.37 -12.04 -26.05
C SER A 91 15.67 -11.51 -27.44
N GLU A 92 16.83 -10.85 -27.60
CA GLU A 92 17.50 -10.68 -28.89
C GLU A 92 18.35 -11.91 -29.22
#